data_AF-A0A956Q865-F1
#
_entry.id   AF-A0A956Q865-F1
#
_cell.length_a   1.000
_cell.length_b   1.000
_cell.length_c   1.000
_cell.angle_alpha   90.00
_cell.angle_beta   90.00
_cell.angle_gamma   90.00
#
_symmetry.space_group_name_H-M   'P 1'
#
loop_
_entity.id
_entity.type
_entity.pdbx_description
1 polymer ?
#
loop_
_entity_poly.entity_id
_entity_poly.type
_entity_poly.pdbx_seq_one_letter_code
_entity_poly.pdbx_strand_id
1 'polypeptide(L)'
;MELLSCPRDTLPQAWSVLIAANRSLPGSERVGRLLASSTTITGLAPNAAREENALDNLEKFFARVIEGLQQAGVDYMVVGSFASTYHGIPRTTRDLDVVCQLDATALADLLARFPAEDGFYVSQEAAAEAVRRRGMFNIVHAASGWKVDIIVKKSRSFSQREFARRLAVRLLDQTVFVASAEDTILTKLEWARTSLSERQLRDVSEILDVQGEALDQEYLASGLAELGLEDVMARARGPW
;
A
#
# COMPACT_ATOMS: atom_id res chain seq x y z
N MET A 1 -24.78 -5.14 -37.95
CA MET A 1 -24.68 -5.25 -36.49
C MET A 1 -23.27 -5.75 -36.18
N GLU A 2 -22.28 -4.92 -36.47
CA GLU A 2 -20.87 -5.25 -36.28
C GLU A 2 -20.43 -4.78 -34.89
N LEU A 3 -19.93 -5.74 -34.11
CA LEU A 3 -19.22 -5.52 -32.86
C LEU A 3 -17.88 -4.84 -33.19
N LEU A 4 -17.80 -3.54 -32.96
CA LEU A 4 -16.52 -2.83 -32.94
C LEU A 4 -15.75 -3.29 -31.69
N SER A 5 -14.83 -4.24 -31.89
CA SER A 5 -13.73 -4.48 -30.97
C SER A 5 -12.85 -3.23 -30.92
N CYS A 6 -12.81 -2.55 -29.77
CA CYS A 6 -11.85 -1.47 -29.55
C CYS A 6 -10.47 -2.08 -29.28
N PRO A 7 -9.41 -1.74 -30.04
CA PRO A 7 -8.04 -2.21 -29.79
C PRO A 7 -7.45 -1.56 -28.53
N ARG A 8 -6.48 -2.22 -27.89
CA ARG A 8 -5.71 -1.74 -26.71
C ARG A 8 -4.87 -0.46 -26.96
N ASP A 9 -5.01 0.21 -28.10
CA ASP A 9 -4.07 1.21 -28.61
C ASP A 9 -4.43 2.67 -28.31
N THR A 10 -5.45 2.93 -27.47
CA THR A 10 -5.75 4.30 -27.03
C THR A 10 -5.72 4.41 -25.51
N LEU A 11 -4.59 4.03 -24.90
CA LEU A 11 -4.17 4.74 -23.69
C LEU A 11 -4.04 6.22 -24.08
N PRO A 12 -4.65 7.18 -23.36
CA PRO A 12 -4.39 8.59 -23.61
C PRO A 12 -2.87 8.80 -23.68
N GLN A 13 -2.34 9.53 -24.68
CA GLN A 13 -0.88 9.66 -24.84
C GLN A 13 -0.15 10.05 -23.54
N ALA A 14 -0.82 10.80 -22.65
CA ALA A 14 -0.34 11.12 -21.31
C ALA A 14 -0.12 9.90 -20.40
N TRP A 15 -0.98 8.88 -20.47
CA TRP A 15 -0.92 7.66 -19.67
C TRP A 15 0.24 6.75 -20.07
N SER A 16 0.45 6.52 -21.37
CA SER A 16 1.60 5.74 -21.84
C SER A 16 2.93 6.42 -21.49
N VAL A 17 2.97 7.75 -21.54
CA VAL A 17 4.14 8.55 -21.12
C VAL A 17 4.36 8.43 -19.61
N LEU A 18 3.30 8.49 -18.79
CA LEU A 18 3.39 8.31 -17.33
C LEU A 18 3.87 6.91 -16.94
N ILE A 19 3.37 5.85 -17.60
CA ILE A 19 3.80 4.47 -17.37
C ILE A 19 5.27 4.31 -17.78
N ALA A 20 5.66 4.79 -18.97
CA ALA A 20 7.04 4.71 -19.43
C ALA A 20 8.00 5.48 -18.50
N ALA A 21 7.59 6.68 -18.06
CA ALA A 21 8.34 7.46 -17.09
C ALA A 21 8.49 6.70 -15.76
N ASN A 22 7.41 6.13 -15.22
CA ASN A 22 7.44 5.39 -13.95
C ASN A 22 8.23 4.09 -14.03
N ARG A 23 8.19 3.35 -15.16
CA ARG A 23 9.00 2.14 -15.37
C ARG A 23 10.50 2.40 -15.23
N SER A 24 10.95 3.58 -15.65
CA SER A 24 12.37 3.96 -15.57
C SER A 24 12.84 4.37 -14.18
N LEU A 25 11.93 4.58 -13.22
CA LEU A 25 12.26 5.05 -11.88
C LEU A 25 12.40 3.91 -10.88
N PRO A 26 13.35 4.00 -9.93
CA PRO A 26 13.33 3.16 -8.73
C PRO A 26 11.99 3.33 -7.97
N GLY A 27 11.48 2.25 -7.38
CA GLY A 27 10.23 2.30 -6.62
C GLY A 27 10.25 3.32 -5.46
N SER A 28 11.42 3.54 -4.88
CA SER A 28 11.65 4.57 -3.84
C SER A 28 11.39 5.99 -4.35
N GLU A 29 11.77 6.28 -5.60
CA GLU A 29 11.54 7.59 -6.22
C GLU A 29 10.08 7.78 -6.65
N ARG A 30 9.39 6.69 -7.03
CA ARG A 30 7.94 6.73 -7.30
C ARG A 30 7.15 7.15 -6.05
N VAL A 31 7.51 6.62 -4.89
CA VAL A 31 6.91 7.06 -3.61
C VAL A 31 7.31 8.49 -3.24
N GLY A 32 8.52 8.94 -3.59
CA GLY A 32 8.88 10.36 -3.47
C GLY A 32 8.02 11.27 -4.37
N ARG A 33 7.65 10.82 -5.58
CA ARG A 33 6.80 11.58 -6.52
C ARG A 33 5.31 11.63 -6.14
N LEU A 34 4.85 10.74 -5.26
CA LEU A 34 3.53 10.76 -4.60
C LEU A 34 3.12 12.16 -4.11
N LEU A 35 4.13 12.90 -3.72
CA LEU A 35 4.07 14.13 -2.95
C LEU A 35 3.99 15.38 -3.82
N ALA A 36 4.53 15.34 -5.04
CA ALA A 36 4.50 16.46 -5.97
C ALA A 36 3.23 16.51 -6.84
N SER A 37 2.49 15.41 -6.97
CA SER A 37 1.36 15.27 -7.90
C SER A 37 -0.03 15.41 -7.27
N SER A 38 -0.14 15.76 -5.98
CA SER A 38 -1.43 15.90 -5.28
C SER A 38 -2.36 16.99 -5.84
N THR A 39 -1.88 17.86 -6.74
CA THR A 39 -2.59 19.12 -7.04
C THR A 39 -2.85 19.37 -8.53
N THR A 40 -2.46 18.47 -9.45
CA THR A 40 -2.72 18.71 -10.89
C THR A 40 -4.20 18.51 -11.27
N ILE A 41 -5.01 17.86 -10.42
CA ILE A 41 -6.41 17.52 -10.73
C ILE A 41 -7.43 18.60 -10.31
N THR A 42 -7.09 19.56 -9.44
CA THR A 42 -8.07 20.54 -8.88
C THR A 42 -7.94 21.99 -9.37
N GLY A 43 -7.00 22.30 -10.28
CA GLY A 43 -6.93 23.63 -10.91
C GLY A 43 -6.60 24.80 -9.97
N LEU A 44 -6.24 24.53 -8.71
CA LEU A 44 -5.69 25.49 -7.77
C LEU A 44 -4.19 25.29 -7.71
N ALA A 45 -3.42 26.33 -8.03
CA ALA A 45 -1.97 26.30 -7.86
C ALA A 45 -1.65 26.00 -6.38
N PRO A 46 -0.92 24.92 -6.08
CA PRO A 46 -0.53 24.64 -4.72
C PRO A 46 0.43 25.72 -4.20
N ASN A 47 0.33 26.00 -2.90
CA ASN A 47 1.34 26.80 -2.21
C ASN A 47 2.49 25.86 -1.84
N ALA A 48 3.67 26.09 -2.42
CA ALA A 48 4.87 25.27 -2.21
C ALA A 48 5.19 25.04 -0.71
N ALA A 49 4.97 26.05 0.14
CA ALA A 49 5.21 25.94 1.59
C ALA A 49 4.21 25.01 2.31
N ARG A 50 2.98 24.85 1.79
CA ARG A 50 2.00 23.90 2.32
C ARG A 50 2.32 22.47 1.90
N GLU A 51 2.84 22.30 0.68
CA GLU A 51 3.27 20.99 0.18
C GLU A 51 4.47 20.49 0.95
N GLU A 52 5.54 21.29 1.04
CA GLU A 52 6.76 20.97 1.78
C GLU A 52 6.46 20.55 3.22
N ASN A 53 5.59 21.29 3.92
CA ASN A 53 5.18 20.94 5.29
C ASN A 53 4.36 19.64 5.36
N ALA A 54 3.52 19.34 4.37
CA ALA A 54 2.78 18.08 4.33
C ALA A 54 3.72 16.87 4.10
N LEU A 55 4.79 17.06 3.31
CA LEU A 55 5.78 16.01 3.01
C LEU A 55 6.60 15.72 4.26
N ASP A 56 7.13 16.77 4.89
CA ASP A 56 7.84 16.70 6.15
C ASP A 56 7.01 15.96 7.22
N ASN A 57 5.71 16.26 7.30
CA ASN A 57 4.82 15.61 8.26
C ASN A 57 4.60 14.12 7.94
N LEU A 58 4.54 13.75 6.65
CA LEU A 58 4.45 12.35 6.24
C LEU A 58 5.76 11.61 6.56
N GLU A 59 6.91 12.14 6.16
CA GLU A 59 8.20 11.49 6.37
C GLU A 59 8.47 11.28 7.86
N LYS A 60 8.19 12.30 8.69
CA LYS A 60 8.28 12.20 10.15
C LYS A 60 7.31 11.16 10.71
N PHE A 61 6.05 11.15 10.26
CA PHE A 61 5.06 10.18 10.71
C PHE A 61 5.47 8.75 10.32
N PHE A 62 5.87 8.56 9.06
CA PHE A 62 6.33 7.27 8.54
C PHE A 62 7.55 6.76 9.31
N ALA A 63 8.59 7.60 9.46
CA ALA A 63 9.78 7.26 10.25
C ALA A 63 9.40 6.89 11.69
N ARG A 64 8.51 7.65 12.33
CA ARG A 64 8.07 7.40 13.71
C ARG A 64 7.33 6.07 13.87
N VAL A 65 6.51 5.69 12.88
CA VAL A 65 5.82 4.38 12.87
C VAL A 65 6.81 3.25 12.68
N ILE A 66 7.71 3.36 11.71
CA ILE A 66 8.73 2.35 11.42
C ILE A 66 9.66 2.14 12.61
N GLU A 67 10.14 3.22 13.20
CA GLU A 67 10.97 3.18 14.41
C GLU A 67 10.23 2.51 15.57
N GLY A 68 8.94 2.85 15.77
CA GLY A 68 8.11 2.23 16.79
C GLY A 68 8.00 0.71 16.62
N LEU A 69 7.79 0.24 15.39
CA LEU A 69 7.74 -1.20 15.08
C LEU A 69 9.07 -1.89 15.36
N GLN A 70 10.18 -1.28 14.93
CA GLN A 70 11.52 -1.82 15.10
C GLN A 70 11.94 -1.89 16.57
N GLN A 71 11.70 -0.82 17.34
CA GLN A 71 12.01 -0.77 18.77
C GLN A 71 11.18 -1.76 19.59
N ALA A 72 9.94 -2.04 19.16
CA ALA A 72 9.10 -3.06 19.77
C ALA A 72 9.45 -4.50 19.34
N GLY A 73 10.45 -4.68 18.47
CA GLY A 73 10.83 -6.00 17.94
C GLY A 73 9.74 -6.65 17.11
N VAL A 74 8.82 -5.86 16.54
CA VAL A 74 7.68 -6.35 15.76
C VAL A 74 8.12 -6.57 14.32
N ASP A 75 8.03 -7.81 13.84
CA ASP A 75 8.12 -8.07 12.41
C ASP A 75 6.92 -7.43 11.69
N TYR A 76 7.20 -6.72 10.59
CA TYR A 76 6.19 -5.99 9.84
C TYR A 76 6.40 -6.04 8.33
N MET A 77 5.37 -5.66 7.59
CA MET A 77 5.37 -5.49 6.13
C MET A 77 4.44 -4.33 5.77
N VAL A 78 4.97 -3.30 5.09
CA VAL A 78 4.20 -2.19 4.53
C VAL A 78 3.40 -2.68 3.34
N VAL A 79 2.10 -2.37 3.32
CA VAL A 79 1.15 -2.81 2.30
C VAL A 79 0.33 -1.63 1.78
N GLY A 80 -0.82 -1.92 1.17
CA GLY A 80 -1.80 -0.90 0.80
C GLY A 80 -1.27 0.10 -0.21
N SER A 81 -1.67 1.37 -0.06
CA SER A 81 -1.39 2.41 -1.05
C SER A 81 0.10 2.69 -1.24
N PHE A 82 0.91 2.52 -0.19
CA PHE A 82 2.38 2.68 -0.27
C PHE A 82 3.03 1.57 -1.11
N ALA A 83 2.65 0.30 -0.89
CA ALA A 83 3.14 -0.81 -1.72
C ALA A 83 2.69 -0.66 -3.18
N SER A 84 1.45 -0.22 -3.38
CA SER A 84 0.89 0.03 -4.73
C SER A 84 1.65 1.12 -5.47
N THR A 85 1.94 2.22 -4.80
CA THR A 85 2.72 3.34 -5.32
C THR A 85 4.15 2.91 -5.63
N TYR A 86 4.75 2.09 -4.77
CA TYR A 86 6.10 1.58 -4.96
C TYR A 86 6.21 0.73 -6.24
N HIS A 87 5.21 -0.10 -6.51
CA HIS A 87 5.18 -1.01 -7.67
C HIS A 87 4.51 -0.43 -8.93
N GLY A 88 3.65 0.56 -8.78
CA GLY A 88 2.78 1.08 -9.83
C GLY A 88 2.91 2.59 -10.03
N ILE A 89 1.78 3.26 -10.19
CA ILE A 89 1.73 4.71 -10.41
C ILE A 89 1.51 5.42 -9.07
N PRO A 90 2.22 6.53 -8.79
CA PRO A 90 2.02 7.25 -7.54
C PRO A 90 0.61 7.81 -7.38
N ARG A 91 -0.01 7.58 -6.21
CA ARG A 91 -1.37 8.04 -5.90
C ARG A 91 -1.55 8.54 -4.47
N THR A 92 -2.21 9.68 -4.30
CA THR A 92 -2.39 10.27 -2.98
C THR A 92 -3.11 9.34 -2.00
N THR A 93 -2.57 9.25 -0.78
CA THR A 93 -3.11 8.49 0.36
C THR A 93 -2.87 9.31 1.62
N ARG A 94 -3.71 9.11 2.64
CA ARG A 94 -3.57 9.74 3.96
C ARG A 94 -3.40 8.69 5.08
N ASP A 95 -3.09 7.47 4.67
CA ASP A 95 -3.04 6.31 5.54
C ASP A 95 -1.87 5.39 5.18
N LEU A 96 -1.19 4.93 6.22
CA LEU A 96 -0.18 3.91 6.11
C LEU A 96 -0.81 2.58 6.50
N ASP A 97 -0.65 1.55 5.68
CA ASP A 97 -1.13 0.21 6.02
C ASP A 97 0.07 -0.69 6.32
N VAL A 98 0.04 -1.38 7.46
CA VAL A 98 1.12 -2.29 7.86
C VAL A 98 0.55 -3.61 8.37
N VAL A 99 1.02 -4.71 7.80
CA VAL A 99 0.80 -6.05 8.36
C VAL A 99 1.86 -6.33 9.41
N CYS A 100 1.46 -6.71 10.62
CA CYS A 100 2.37 -6.97 11.73
C CYS A 100 2.18 -8.38 12.30
N GLN A 101 3.28 -9.05 12.64
CA GLN A 101 3.25 -10.25 13.47
C GLN A 101 3.20 -9.82 14.94
N LEU A 102 2.00 -9.84 15.53
CA LEU A 102 1.74 -9.37 16.89
C LEU A 102 1.17 -10.47 17.77
N ASP A 103 1.75 -10.60 18.96
CA ASP A 103 1.13 -11.25 20.10
C ASP A 103 0.81 -10.21 21.19
N ALA A 104 0.30 -10.66 22.34
CA ALA A 104 -0.09 -9.75 23.41
C ALA A 104 1.10 -8.98 24.02
N THR A 105 2.29 -9.59 24.06
CA THR A 105 3.50 -8.98 24.63
C THR A 105 4.02 -7.91 23.68
N ALA A 106 4.22 -8.27 22.41
CA ALA A 106 4.66 -7.36 21.36
C ALA A 106 3.67 -6.21 21.15
N LEU A 107 2.36 -6.45 21.36
CA LEU A 107 1.37 -5.39 21.35
C LEU A 107 1.63 -4.37 22.46
N ALA A 108 1.84 -4.81 23.70
CA ALA A 108 2.08 -3.90 24.82
C ALA A 108 3.33 -3.04 24.57
N ASP A 109 4.41 -3.65 24.08
CA ASP A 109 5.64 -2.95 23.74
C ASP A 109 5.43 -1.94 22.60
N LEU A 110 4.67 -2.33 21.57
CA LEU A 110 4.30 -1.45 20.46
C LEU A 110 3.48 -0.25 20.93
N LEU A 111 2.44 -0.46 21.74
CA LEU A 111 1.58 0.63 22.22
C LEU A 111 2.38 1.61 23.11
N ALA A 112 3.36 1.12 23.87
CA ALA A 112 4.27 1.98 24.64
C ALA A 112 5.16 2.86 23.75
N ARG A 113 5.28 2.58 22.45
CA ARG A 113 5.97 3.45 21.48
C ARG A 113 5.10 4.58 20.96
N PHE A 114 3.81 4.66 21.25
CA PHE A 114 2.91 5.71 20.73
C PHE A 114 2.17 6.41 21.87
N PRO A 115 2.90 7.16 22.71
CA PRO A 115 2.32 7.78 23.89
C PRO A 115 1.43 8.98 23.52
N ALA A 116 0.46 9.28 24.40
CA ALA A 116 -0.51 10.36 24.16
C ALA A 116 0.13 11.75 24.23
N GLU A 117 1.18 11.92 25.05
CA GLU A 117 1.96 13.14 25.13
C GLU A 117 2.65 13.52 23.80
N ASP A 118 2.96 12.53 22.96
CA ASP A 118 3.48 12.74 21.59
C ASP A 118 2.36 13.01 20.58
N GLY A 119 1.10 13.14 21.01
CA GLY A 119 -0.06 13.40 20.15
C GLY A 119 -0.64 12.17 19.46
N PHE A 120 -0.27 10.96 19.90
CA PHE A 120 -0.82 9.71 19.38
C PHE A 120 -2.08 9.27 20.11
N TYR A 121 -2.98 8.64 19.37
CA TYR A 121 -4.17 8.00 19.89
C TYR A 121 -4.26 6.57 19.37
N VAL A 122 -4.51 5.63 20.29
CA VAL A 122 -4.78 4.23 19.99
C VAL A 122 -5.80 3.68 21.00
N SER A 123 -6.80 2.95 20.53
CA SER A 123 -7.72 2.24 21.42
C SER A 123 -7.08 0.93 21.87
N GLN A 124 -6.68 0.84 23.15
CA GLN A 124 -6.08 -0.37 23.71
C GLN A 124 -7.02 -1.58 23.62
N GLU A 125 -8.32 -1.37 23.84
CA GLU A 125 -9.33 -2.43 23.73
C GLU A 125 -9.43 -2.94 22.29
N ALA A 126 -9.52 -2.04 21.30
CA ALA A 126 -9.59 -2.42 19.89
C ALA A 126 -8.30 -3.12 19.44
N ALA A 127 -7.14 -2.65 19.90
CA ALA A 127 -5.85 -3.25 19.57
C ALA A 127 -5.72 -4.66 20.17
N ALA A 128 -6.11 -4.84 21.43
CA ALA A 128 -6.11 -6.16 22.08
C ALA A 128 -7.09 -7.13 21.39
N GLU A 129 -8.28 -6.65 21.01
CA GLU A 129 -9.24 -7.46 20.26
C GLU A 129 -8.74 -7.82 18.86
N ALA A 130 -8.08 -6.87 18.18
CA ALA A 130 -7.45 -7.12 16.89
C ALA A 130 -6.37 -8.18 17.00
N VAL A 131 -5.52 -8.18 18.02
CA VAL A 131 -4.54 -9.25 18.22
C VAL A 131 -5.22 -10.60 18.47
N ARG A 132 -6.23 -10.66 19.35
CA ARG A 132 -6.97 -11.90 19.62
C ARG A 132 -7.66 -12.48 18.39
N ARG A 133 -8.31 -11.64 17.59
CA ARG A 133 -9.07 -12.07 16.40
C ARG A 133 -8.27 -12.06 15.11
N ARG A 134 -6.98 -11.69 15.19
CA ARG A 134 -6.16 -11.33 14.02
C ARG A 134 -6.85 -10.30 13.13
N GLY A 135 -7.49 -9.30 13.72
CA GLY A 135 -8.17 -8.18 13.06
C GLY A 135 -7.23 -7.04 12.68
N MET A 136 -7.75 -5.82 12.73
CA MET A 136 -6.98 -4.59 12.53
C MET A 136 -7.36 -3.54 13.57
N PHE A 137 -6.46 -2.61 13.84
CA PHE A 137 -6.68 -1.41 14.64
C PHE A 137 -5.87 -0.27 14.05
N ASN A 138 -6.13 0.97 14.47
CA ASN A 138 -5.41 2.13 13.97
C ASN A 138 -4.66 2.88 15.07
N ILE A 139 -3.56 3.51 14.68
CA ILE A 139 -2.83 4.49 15.48
C ILE A 139 -2.91 5.82 14.74
N VAL A 140 -3.38 6.87 15.41
CA VAL A 140 -3.64 8.17 14.79
C VAL A 140 -2.75 9.22 15.44
N HIS A 141 -2.09 10.05 14.63
CA HIS A 141 -1.34 11.21 15.12
C HIS A 141 -2.18 12.49 14.90
N ALA A 142 -2.79 12.97 15.98
CA ALA A 142 -3.85 13.97 15.94
C ALA A 142 -3.43 15.30 15.28
N ALA A 143 -2.21 15.76 15.56
CA ALA A 143 -1.72 17.05 15.04
C ALA A 143 -1.56 17.05 13.52
N SER A 144 -1.12 15.92 12.95
CA SER A 144 -0.89 15.80 11.50
C SER A 144 -2.09 15.27 10.72
N GLY A 145 -3.03 14.60 11.41
CA GLY A 145 -4.15 13.89 10.79
C GLY A 145 -3.77 12.57 10.10
N TRP A 146 -2.50 12.16 10.12
CA TRP A 146 -2.06 10.87 9.61
C TRP A 146 -2.49 9.73 10.53
N LYS A 147 -2.82 8.59 9.93
CA LYS A 147 -3.08 7.33 10.62
C LYS A 147 -2.27 6.20 10.01
N VAL A 148 -1.98 5.20 10.83
CA VAL A 148 -1.52 3.88 10.40
C VAL A 148 -2.55 2.83 10.79
N ASP A 149 -2.98 2.03 9.82
CA ASP A 149 -3.80 0.85 10.04
C ASP A 149 -2.87 -0.36 10.27
N ILE A 150 -2.87 -0.88 11.49
CA ILE A 150 -2.11 -2.05 11.91
C ILE A 150 -2.99 -3.29 11.72
N ILE A 151 -2.58 -4.13 10.77
CA ILE A 151 -3.28 -5.35 10.38
C ILE A 151 -2.53 -6.53 11.00
N VAL A 152 -3.18 -7.32 11.84
CA VAL A 152 -2.54 -8.48 12.45
C VAL A 152 -2.40 -9.60 11.42
N LYS A 153 -1.18 -10.11 11.24
CA LYS A 153 -0.85 -11.15 10.26
C LYS A 153 -1.77 -12.35 10.41
N LYS A 154 -2.45 -12.70 9.31
CA LYS A 154 -3.37 -13.85 9.28
C LYS A 154 -2.59 -15.17 9.29
N SER A 155 -3.24 -16.24 9.74
CA SER A 155 -2.65 -17.58 9.80
C SER A 155 -2.79 -18.39 8.52
N ARG A 156 -3.49 -17.87 7.50
CA ARG A 156 -3.66 -18.56 6.20
C ARG A 156 -2.32 -18.72 5.47
N SER A 157 -2.20 -19.75 4.64
CA SER A 157 -0.98 -20.08 3.90
C SER A 157 -0.45 -18.91 3.07
N PHE A 158 -1.30 -18.27 2.28
CA PHE A 158 -0.96 -17.04 1.55
C PHE A 158 -0.33 -15.97 2.46
N SER A 159 -0.92 -15.69 3.63
CA SER A 159 -0.40 -14.65 4.53
C SER A 159 0.88 -14.98 5.27
N GLN A 160 1.21 -16.27 5.38
CA GLN A 160 2.54 -16.67 5.84
C GLN A 160 3.57 -16.47 4.72
N ARG A 161 3.19 -16.80 3.49
CA ARG A 161 4.05 -16.74 2.31
C ARG A 161 4.37 -15.29 1.91
N GLU A 162 3.37 -14.42 1.78
CA GLU A 162 3.55 -13.00 1.42
C GLU A 162 4.47 -12.30 2.43
N PHE A 163 4.30 -12.60 3.71
CA PHE A 163 5.06 -11.98 4.78
C PHE A 163 6.50 -12.48 4.86
N ALA A 164 6.72 -13.77 4.57
CA ALA A 164 8.07 -14.35 4.53
C ALA A 164 8.90 -13.82 3.35
N ARG A 165 8.26 -13.42 2.26
CA ARG A 165 8.92 -12.94 1.04
C ARG A 165 8.90 -11.42 0.84
N ARG A 166 8.50 -10.68 1.88
CA ARG A 166 8.56 -9.21 1.90
C ARG A 166 9.94 -8.69 1.49
N LEU A 167 9.95 -7.59 0.75
CA LEU A 167 11.15 -7.03 0.14
C LEU A 167 11.71 -5.93 1.04
N ALA A 168 13.01 -6.01 1.36
CA ALA A 168 13.72 -4.91 2.01
C ALA A 168 14.03 -3.81 0.99
N VAL A 169 13.51 -2.61 1.22
CA VAL A 169 13.63 -1.46 0.30
C VAL A 169 13.90 -0.18 1.07
N ARG A 170 14.43 0.84 0.39
CA ARG A 170 14.53 2.19 0.95
C ARG A 170 13.29 2.99 0.57
N LEU A 171 12.59 3.55 1.56
CA LEU A 171 11.34 4.30 1.38
C LEU A 171 11.30 5.48 2.36
N LEU A 172 11.10 6.71 1.87
CA LEU A 172 11.09 7.92 2.71
C LEU A 172 12.30 7.96 3.67
N ASP A 173 13.49 7.69 3.11
CA ASP A 173 14.77 7.54 3.83
C ASP A 173 14.87 6.48 4.92
N GLN A 174 13.86 5.62 5.06
CA GLN A 174 13.88 4.47 5.96
C GLN A 174 14.18 3.17 5.19
N THR A 175 14.89 2.23 5.83
CA THR A 175 14.93 0.85 5.34
C THR A 175 13.73 0.09 5.91
N VAL A 176 12.86 -0.39 5.04
CA VAL A 176 11.58 -1.01 5.41
C VAL A 176 11.33 -2.29 4.64
N PHE A 177 10.41 -3.10 5.14
CA PHE A 177 9.89 -4.25 4.40
C PHE A 177 8.57 -3.89 3.73
N VAL A 178 8.44 -4.15 2.43
CA VAL A 178 7.23 -3.90 1.62
C VAL A 178 6.76 -5.22 0.99
N ALA A 179 5.46 -5.39 0.81
CA ALA A 179 4.91 -6.52 0.04
C ALA A 179 5.48 -6.55 -1.39
N SER A 180 5.59 -7.73 -2.01
CA SER A 180 5.97 -7.82 -3.42
C SER A 180 4.88 -7.24 -4.33
N ALA A 181 5.20 -7.00 -5.60
CA ALA A 181 4.21 -6.54 -6.57
C ALA A 181 3.07 -7.56 -6.73
N GLU A 182 3.43 -8.84 -6.77
CA GLU A 182 2.51 -9.96 -6.90
C GLU A 182 1.57 -10.08 -5.70
N ASP A 183 2.13 -10.03 -4.48
CA ASP A 183 1.34 -10.09 -3.25
C ASP A 183 0.42 -8.85 -3.09
N THR A 184 0.89 -7.68 -3.56
CA THR A 184 0.08 -6.45 -3.62
C THR A 184 -1.09 -6.62 -4.58
N ILE A 185 -0.87 -7.19 -5.77
CA ILE A 185 -1.92 -7.49 -6.74
C ILE A 185 -2.96 -8.44 -6.12
N LEU A 186 -2.52 -9.56 -5.55
CA LEU A 186 -3.40 -10.58 -4.98
C LEU A 186 -4.26 -10.02 -3.84
N THR A 187 -3.65 -9.29 -2.90
CA THR A 187 -4.37 -8.69 -1.77
C THR A 187 -5.39 -7.64 -2.22
N LYS A 188 -5.06 -6.85 -3.25
CA LYS A 188 -6.00 -5.87 -3.81
C LYS A 188 -7.17 -6.53 -4.53
N LEU A 189 -6.95 -7.63 -5.24
CA LEU A 189 -8.02 -8.40 -5.87
C LEU A 189 -8.97 -8.98 -4.81
N GLU A 190 -8.45 -9.49 -3.69
CA GLU A 190 -9.31 -9.91 -2.57
C GLU A 190 -10.16 -8.76 -2.03
N TRP A 191 -9.54 -7.59 -1.84
CA TRP A 191 -10.26 -6.41 -1.38
C TRP A 191 -11.29 -5.93 -2.40
N ALA A 192 -10.97 -5.97 -3.69
CA ALA A 192 -11.92 -5.64 -4.77
C ALA A 192 -13.12 -6.58 -4.77
N ARG A 193 -12.91 -7.87 -4.46
CA ARG A 193 -14.00 -8.86 -4.36
C ARG A 193 -14.96 -8.50 -3.23
N THR A 194 -14.44 -8.14 -2.06
CA THR A 194 -15.27 -7.84 -0.88
C THR A 194 -15.87 -6.44 -0.90
N SER A 195 -15.14 -5.44 -1.41
CA SER A 195 -15.58 -4.04 -1.41
C SER A 195 -16.29 -3.58 -2.69
N LEU A 196 -16.26 -4.39 -3.75
CA LEU A 196 -16.67 -4.03 -5.11
C LEU A 196 -16.00 -2.73 -5.62
N SER A 197 -14.83 -2.40 -5.10
CA SER A 197 -14.14 -1.15 -5.39
C SER A 197 -13.41 -1.20 -6.74
N GLU A 198 -13.89 -0.40 -7.70
CA GLU A 198 -13.17 -0.17 -8.97
C GLU A 198 -11.78 0.44 -8.75
N ARG A 199 -11.59 1.17 -7.64
CA ARG A 199 -10.30 1.78 -7.30
C ARG A 199 -9.22 0.72 -7.11
N GLN A 200 -9.55 -0.39 -6.44
CA GLN A 200 -8.60 -1.49 -6.24
C GLN A 200 -8.25 -2.19 -7.55
N LEU A 201 -9.22 -2.30 -8.47
CA LEU A 201 -8.99 -2.88 -9.81
C LEU A 201 -8.08 -1.98 -10.67
N ARG A 202 -8.26 -0.66 -10.59
CA ARG A 202 -7.36 0.30 -11.25
C ARG A 202 -5.93 0.19 -10.73
N ASP A 203 -5.75 0.15 -9.41
CA ASP A 203 -4.41 -0.03 -8.83
C ASP A 203 -3.75 -1.35 -9.30
N VAL A 204 -4.53 -2.43 -9.44
CA VAL A 204 -4.03 -3.69 -10.00
C VAL A 204 -3.60 -3.51 -11.46
N SER A 205 -4.44 -2.88 -12.30
CA SER A 205 -4.10 -2.62 -13.70
C SER A 205 -2.81 -1.80 -13.82
N GLU A 206 -2.65 -0.76 -13.00
CA GLU A 206 -1.46 0.09 -12.99
C GLU A 206 -0.19 -0.70 -12.62
N ILE A 207 -0.26 -1.58 -11.60
CA ILE A 207 0.88 -2.42 -11.23
C ILE A 207 1.21 -3.41 -12.35
N LEU A 208 0.20 -4.02 -12.98
CA LEU A 208 0.40 -4.91 -14.13
C LEU A 208 1.09 -4.17 -15.30
N ASP A 209 0.66 -2.94 -15.57
CA ASP A 209 1.21 -2.12 -16.65
C ASP A 209 2.63 -1.62 -16.32
N VAL A 210 2.93 -1.25 -15.08
CA VAL A 210 4.30 -0.82 -14.72
C VAL A 210 5.25 -2.01 -14.67
N GLN A 211 4.87 -3.10 -14.00
CA GLN A 211 5.79 -4.22 -13.78
C GLN A 211 5.92 -5.12 -15.02
N GLY A 212 4.85 -5.33 -15.79
CA GLY A 212 4.87 -6.11 -17.02
C GLY A 212 5.50 -7.49 -16.85
N GLU A 213 6.54 -7.76 -17.64
CA GLU A 213 7.27 -9.04 -17.65
C GLU A 213 8.14 -9.28 -16.41
N ALA A 214 8.36 -8.26 -15.56
CA ALA A 214 9.13 -8.42 -14.32
C ALA A 214 8.35 -9.18 -13.24
N LEU A 215 7.02 -9.29 -13.37
CA LEU A 215 6.17 -10.05 -12.46
C LEU A 215 6.41 -11.55 -12.60
N ASP A 216 6.50 -12.25 -11.47
CA ASP A 216 6.47 -13.70 -11.44
C ASP A 216 5.05 -14.21 -11.81
N GLN A 217 4.89 -14.55 -13.09
CA GLN A 217 3.61 -14.99 -13.64
C GLN A 217 3.16 -16.34 -13.09
N GLU A 218 4.10 -17.24 -12.77
CA GLU A 218 3.79 -18.55 -12.20
C GLU A 218 3.27 -18.40 -10.77
N TYR A 219 3.95 -17.56 -9.98
CA TYR A 219 3.50 -17.22 -8.63
C TYR A 219 2.14 -16.54 -8.63
N LEU A 220 1.91 -15.55 -9.50
CA LEU A 220 0.62 -14.90 -9.64
C LEU A 220 -0.48 -15.89 -10.01
N ALA A 221 -0.25 -16.76 -10.99
CA ALA A 221 -1.24 -17.77 -11.39
C ALA A 221 -1.58 -18.71 -10.24
N SER A 222 -0.57 -19.20 -9.51
CA SER A 222 -0.78 -20.05 -8.34
C SER A 222 -1.55 -19.33 -7.22
N GLY A 223 -1.23 -18.06 -6.97
CA GLY A 223 -1.90 -17.27 -5.94
C GLY A 223 -3.36 -16.95 -6.28
N LEU A 224 -3.64 -16.63 -7.55
CA LEU A 224 -5.00 -16.41 -8.04
C LEU A 224 -5.86 -17.67 -7.85
N ALA A 225 -5.34 -18.84 -8.22
CA ALA A 225 -6.03 -20.11 -8.06
C ALA A 225 -6.24 -20.50 -6.58
N GLU A 226 -5.23 -20.28 -5.73
CA GLU A 226 -5.35 -20.52 -4.29
C GLU A 226 -6.46 -19.67 -3.65
N LEU A 227 -6.64 -18.44 -4.11
CA LEU A 227 -7.57 -17.47 -3.52
C LEU A 227 -8.93 -17.39 -4.26
N GLY A 228 -9.06 -18.02 -5.43
CA GLY A 228 -10.24 -17.95 -6.28
C GLY A 228 -10.52 -16.52 -6.74
N LEU A 229 -9.55 -15.91 -7.42
CA LEU A 229 -9.56 -14.50 -7.84
C LEU A 229 -9.42 -14.32 -9.35
N GLU A 230 -9.47 -15.40 -10.13
CA GLU A 230 -9.28 -15.37 -11.58
C GLU A 230 -10.32 -14.49 -12.28
N ASP A 231 -11.58 -14.53 -11.82
CA ASP A 231 -12.68 -13.70 -12.32
C ASP A 231 -12.45 -12.21 -12.03
N VAL A 232 -11.92 -11.89 -10.83
CA VAL A 232 -11.60 -10.53 -10.43
C VAL A 232 -10.39 -10.00 -11.20
N MET A 233 -9.36 -10.84 -11.42
CA MET A 233 -8.21 -10.50 -12.25
C MET A 233 -8.62 -10.25 -13.71
N ALA A 234 -9.55 -11.03 -14.26
CA ALA A 234 -10.08 -10.80 -15.60
C ALA A 234 -10.73 -9.42 -15.73
N ARG A 235 -11.44 -8.96 -14.69
CA ARG A 235 -12.00 -7.59 -14.64
C ARG A 235 -10.89 -6.54 -14.57
N ALA A 236 -9.87 -6.74 -13.74
CA ALA A 236 -8.75 -5.79 -13.64
C ALA A 236 -8.01 -5.60 -14.98
N ARG A 237 -7.91 -6.68 -15.79
CA ARG A 237 -7.34 -6.65 -17.15
C ARG A 237 -8.30 -6.13 -18.24
N GLY A 238 -9.54 -5.83 -17.89
CA GLY A 238 -10.54 -5.26 -18.80
C GLY A 238 -10.28 -3.77 -19.09
N PRO A 239 -10.93 -3.21 -20.12
CA PRO A 239 -10.84 -1.77 -20.41
C PRO A 239 -11.53 -0.95 -19.32
N TRP A 240 -10.89 0.14 -18.90
CA TRP A 240 -11.36 1.12 -17.91
C TRP A 240 -11.36 2.53 -18.48
#